data_AF-A0A915YQ62-F1
#
_entry.id   AF-A0A915YQ62-F1
#
_cell.length_a   1.000
_cell.length_b   1.000
_cell.length_c   1.000
_cell.angle_alpha   90.00
_cell.angle_beta   90.00
_cell.angle_gamma   90.00
#
_symmetry.space_group_name_H-M   'P 1'
#
loop_
_entity.id
_entity.type
_entity.pdbx_description
1 polymer ?
#
loop_
_entity_poly.entity_id
_entity_poly.type
_entity_poly.pdbx_seq_one_letter_code
_entity_poly.pdbx_strand_id
1 'polypeptide(L)'
;MSNLIPISELNELSYEEFINKINILFETALPLANALYSSRPFASYTSLISSATEFIQNPELPFSQKLEIINAHPRLGENKKNLSSLSLKEQGIKL
;
A
#
# COMPACT_ATOMS: atom_id res chain seq x y z
N MET A 1 12.37 12.77 4.82
CA MET A 1 12.64 11.62 3.93
C MET A 1 11.99 10.41 4.58
N SER A 2 11.02 9.78 3.92
CA SER A 2 10.37 8.57 4.44
C SER A 2 11.33 7.40 4.21
N ASN A 3 12.09 7.01 5.24
CA ASN A 3 12.95 5.83 5.15
C ASN A 3 12.14 4.58 5.39
N LEU A 4 12.37 3.57 4.55
CA LEU A 4 11.94 2.20 4.81
C LEU A 4 12.69 1.69 6.06
N ILE A 5 11.95 1.06 6.96
CA ILE A 5 12.54 0.37 8.12
C ILE A 5 13.11 -0.99 7.68
N PRO A 6 13.95 -1.66 8.46
CA PRO A 6 14.34 -3.04 8.18
C PRO A 6 13.12 -3.96 8.04
N ILE A 7 13.18 -4.92 7.11
CA ILE A 7 12.03 -5.82 6.86
C ILE A 7 11.66 -6.67 8.08
N SER A 8 12.65 -7.02 8.91
CA SER A 8 12.44 -7.72 10.18
C SER A 8 11.60 -6.88 11.15
N GLU A 9 11.90 -5.58 11.26
CA GLU A 9 11.10 -4.67 12.10
C GLU A 9 9.67 -4.53 11.56
N LEU A 10 9.51 -4.43 10.24
CA LEU A 10 8.17 -4.39 9.61
C LEU A 10 7.32 -5.62 9.95
N ASN A 11 7.94 -6.81 10.02
CA ASN A 11 7.25 -8.06 10.32
C ASN A 11 6.71 -8.14 11.76
N GLU A 12 7.24 -7.33 12.68
CA GLU A 12 6.88 -7.37 14.10
C GLU A 12 5.84 -6.31 14.48
N LEU A 13 5.54 -5.36 13.59
CA LEU A 13 4.61 -4.28 13.86
C LEU A 13 3.17 -4.77 14.13
N SER A 14 2.44 -3.98 14.90
CA SER A 14 0.98 -4.10 14.99
C SER A 14 0.32 -3.79 13.65
N TYR A 15 -0.96 -4.13 13.50
CA TYR A 15 -1.71 -3.89 12.26
C TYR A 15 -1.65 -2.43 11.82
N GLU A 16 -2.02 -1.49 12.69
CA GLU A 16 -2.07 -0.07 12.36
C GLU A 16 -0.70 0.48 11.98
N GLU A 17 0.35 0.10 12.70
CA GLU A 17 1.72 0.52 12.42
C GLU A 17 2.22 -0.08 11.09
N PHE A 18 1.92 -1.35 10.82
CA PHE A 18 2.27 -1.99 9.57
C PHE A 18 1.64 -1.28 8.37
N ILE A 19 0.34 -1.00 8.42
CA ILE A 19 -0.37 -0.28 7.35
C ILE A 19 0.21 1.12 7.14
N ASN A 20 0.48 1.86 8.22
CA ASN A 20 1.10 3.18 8.14
C ASN A 20 2.50 3.14 7.50
N LYS A 21 3.27 2.06 7.69
CA LYS A 21 4.60 1.91 7.08
C LYS A 21 4.53 1.50 5.61
N ILE A 22 3.65 0.58 5.25
CA ILE A 22 3.52 0.15 3.85
C ILE A 22 2.77 1.17 2.98
N ASN A 23 2.10 2.16 3.58
CA ASN A 23 1.51 3.31 2.86
C ASN A 23 2.51 4.12 2.03
N ILE A 24 3.81 3.99 2.31
CA ILE A 24 4.86 4.59 1.49
C ILE A 24 4.97 3.88 0.12
N LEU A 25 4.59 2.59 0.06
CA LEU A 25 4.73 1.74 -1.12
C LEU A 25 3.40 1.55 -1.86
N PHE A 26 2.29 1.61 -1.14
CA PHE A 26 0.95 1.40 -1.69
C PHE A 26 0.01 2.46 -1.14
N GLU A 27 -0.85 3.03 -1.97
CA GLU A 27 -2.01 3.75 -1.45
C GLU A 27 -3.00 2.69 -0.94
N THR A 28 -2.87 2.30 0.33
CA THR A 28 -3.45 1.02 0.78
C THR A 28 -4.97 1.07 0.88
N ALA A 29 -5.62 0.16 0.16
CA ALA A 29 -7.00 -0.23 0.42
C ALA A 29 -7.04 -1.37 1.45
N LEU A 30 -8.12 -1.43 2.23
CA LEU A 30 -8.32 -2.46 3.26
C LEU A 30 -8.11 -3.91 2.76
N PRO A 31 -8.56 -4.32 1.55
CA PRO A 31 -8.33 -5.68 1.08
C PRO A 31 -6.85 -6.04 0.94
N LEU A 32 -6.04 -5.15 0.34
CA LEU A 32 -4.60 -5.37 0.16
C LEU A 32 -3.86 -5.28 1.49
N ALA A 33 -4.21 -4.31 2.34
CA ALA A 33 -3.70 -4.14 3.69
C ALA A 33 -3.83 -5.42 4.54
N ASN A 34 -5.03 -5.98 4.60
CA ASN A 34 -5.34 -7.20 5.35
C ASN A 34 -4.58 -8.41 4.81
N ALA A 35 -4.53 -8.55 3.48
CA ALA A 35 -3.83 -9.65 2.83
C ALA A 35 -2.32 -9.62 3.13
N LEU A 36 -1.69 -8.45 3.00
CA LEU A 36 -0.27 -8.29 3.27
C LEU A 36 0.07 -8.48 4.74
N TYR A 37 -0.73 -7.94 5.66
CA TYR A 37 -0.49 -8.12 7.09
C TYR A 37 -0.55 -9.59 7.51
N SER A 38 -1.50 -10.34 6.94
CA SER A 38 -1.71 -11.77 7.20
C SER A 38 -0.65 -12.67 6.54
N SER A 39 0.05 -12.16 5.51
CA SER A 39 1.08 -12.90 4.77
C SER A 39 2.48 -12.76 5.37
N ARG A 40 2.64 -11.96 6.43
CA ARG A 40 3.89 -11.86 7.18
C ARG A 40 4.24 -13.22 7.81
N PRO A 41 5.53 -13.52 8.03
CA PRO A 41 6.68 -12.63 7.79
C PRO A 41 7.17 -12.63 6.34
N PHE A 42 7.69 -11.49 5.90
CA PHE A 42 8.36 -11.31 4.61
C PHE A 42 9.88 -11.41 4.74
N ALA A 43 10.54 -12.07 3.78
CA ALA A 43 11.99 -12.21 3.75
C ALA A 43 12.71 -10.91 3.31
N SER A 44 12.05 -10.10 2.48
CA SER A 44 12.58 -8.83 1.94
C SER A 44 11.44 -7.93 1.43
N TYR A 45 11.73 -6.66 1.16
CA TYR A 45 10.77 -5.77 0.49
C TYR A 45 10.38 -6.26 -0.90
N THR A 46 11.27 -6.94 -1.61
CA THR A 46 10.94 -7.57 -2.89
C THR A 46 9.89 -8.66 -2.71
N SER A 47 10.03 -9.51 -1.67
CA SER A 47 9.02 -10.54 -1.38
C SER A 47 7.65 -9.94 -1.04
N LEU A 48 7.62 -8.83 -0.30
CA LEU A 48 6.39 -8.09 0.00
C LEU A 48 5.72 -7.54 -1.26
N ILE A 49 6.50 -6.96 -2.18
CA ILE A 49 5.99 -6.46 -3.48
C ILE A 49 5.47 -7.61 -4.35
N SER A 50 6.19 -8.75 -4.37
CA SER A 50 5.74 -9.96 -5.07
C SER A 50 4.41 -10.46 -4.51
N SER A 51 4.25 -10.56 -3.19
CA SER A 51 2.98 -10.97 -2.56
C SER A 51 1.84 -10.00 -2.87
N ALA A 52 2.09 -8.69 -2.90
CA ALA A 52 1.08 -7.71 -3.30
C ALA A 52 0.65 -7.91 -4.76
N THR A 53 1.61 -8.17 -5.65
CA THR A 53 1.36 -8.40 -7.07
C THR A 53 0.54 -9.68 -7.29
N GLU A 54 0.92 -10.78 -6.64
CA GLU A 54 0.21 -12.05 -6.68
C GLU A 54 -1.22 -11.91 -6.16
N PHE A 55 -1.42 -11.19 -5.05
CA PHE A 55 -2.74 -10.94 -4.49
C PHE A 55 -3.66 -10.21 -5.48
N ILE A 56 -3.17 -9.14 -6.11
CA ILE A 56 -3.95 -8.33 -7.07
C ILE A 56 -4.23 -9.12 -8.35
N GLN A 57 -3.27 -9.91 -8.82
CA GLN A 57 -3.39 -10.72 -10.04
C GLN A 57 -4.22 -11.99 -9.84
N ASN A 58 -4.55 -12.36 -8.60
CA ASN A 58 -5.35 -13.53 -8.30
C ASN A 58 -6.71 -13.47 -9.05
N PRO A 59 -7.00 -14.44 -9.94
CA PRO A 59 -8.27 -14.47 -10.66
C PRO A 59 -9.47 -14.62 -9.73
N GLU A 60 -9.30 -15.28 -8.58
CA GLU A 60 -10.33 -15.52 -7.58
C GLU A 60 -10.60 -14.32 -6.67
N LEU A 61 -9.78 -13.27 -6.73
CA LEU A 61 -10.03 -12.05 -5.97
C LEU A 61 -11.32 -11.37 -6.48
N PRO A 62 -12.35 -11.20 -5.62
CA PRO A 62 -13.65 -10.68 -6.05
C PRO A 62 -13.52 -9.32 -6.74
N PHE A 63 -14.34 -9.12 -7.78
CA PHE A 63 -14.34 -7.86 -8.53
C PHE A 63 -14.58 -6.63 -7.64
N SER A 64 -15.43 -6.75 -6.61
CA SER A 64 -15.66 -5.68 -5.63
C SER A 64 -14.38 -5.28 -4.89
N GLN A 65 -13.56 -6.24 -4.47
CA GLN A 65 -12.28 -5.95 -3.80
C GLN A 65 -11.26 -5.36 -4.76
N LYS A 66 -11.20 -5.84 -6.02
CA LYS A 66 -10.38 -5.21 -7.07
C LYS A 66 -10.78 -3.75 -7.28
N LEU A 67 -12.08 -3.47 -7.32
CA LEU A 67 -12.62 -2.13 -7.47
C LEU A 67 -12.30 -1.24 -6.26
N GLU A 68 -12.39 -1.76 -5.04
CA GLU A 68 -11.98 -1.04 -3.82
C GLU A 68 -10.49 -0.65 -3.85
N ILE A 69 -9.62 -1.56 -4.30
CA ILE A 69 -8.18 -1.30 -4.42
C ILE A 69 -7.92 -0.16 -5.43
N ILE A 70 -8.59 -0.21 -6.58
CA ILE A 70 -8.47 0.84 -7.60
C ILE A 70 -9.01 2.17 -7.08
N ASN A 71 -10.17 2.17 -6.41
CA ASN A 71 -10.83 3.38 -5.92
C ASN A 71 -10.13 4.02 -4.70
N ALA A 72 -9.25 3.30 -4.01
CA ALA A 72 -8.45 3.87 -2.92
C ALA A 72 -7.42 4.89 -3.42
N HIS A 73 -7.06 4.83 -4.72
CA HIS A 73 -6.16 5.82 -5.31
C HIS A 73 -6.92 7.13 -5.57
N PRO A 74 -6.38 8.29 -5.14
CA PRO A 74 -6.98 9.56 -5.50
C PRO A 74 -6.97 9.74 -7.02
N ARG A 75 -8.01 10.41 -7.54
CA ARG A 75 -8.08 10.72 -8.97
C ARG A 75 -6.92 11.64 -9.38
N LEU A 76 -6.45 11.51 -10.61
CA LEU A 76 -5.50 12.47 -11.18
C LEU A 76 -6.17 13.84 -11.28
N GLY A 77 -5.54 14.88 -10.71
CA GLY A 77 -6.12 16.21 -10.62
C GLY A 77 -7.18 16.40 -9.51
N GLU A 78 -7.27 15.46 -8.57
CA GLU A 78 -8.09 15.60 -7.36
C GLU A 78 -7.67 16.84 -6.54
N ASN A 79 -8.58 17.34 -5.69
CA ASN A 79 -8.28 18.47 -4.83
C ASN A 79 -7.02 18.17 -3.98
N LYS A 80 -6.05 19.09 -3.97
CA LYS A 80 -4.78 18.94 -3.23
C LYS A 80 -4.97 18.57 -1.75
N LYS A 81 -6.09 18.98 -1.13
CA LYS A 81 -6.42 18.66 0.26
C LYS A 81 -6.73 17.17 0.49
N ASN A 82 -7.07 16.45 -0.57
CA ASN A 82 -7.43 15.03 -0.55
C ASN A 82 -6.28 14.13 -1.03
N LEU A 83 -5.11 14.72 -1.34
CA LEU A 83 -3.93 14.00 -1.79
C LEU A 83 -2.98 13.77 -0.63
N SER A 84 -2.44 12.55 -0.52
CA SER A 84 -1.31 12.28 0.38
C SER A 84 -0.08 13.10 -0.04
N SER A 85 0.84 13.34 0.90
CA SER A 85 2.09 14.06 0.57
C SER A 85 2.91 13.36 -0.51
N LEU A 86 2.83 12.03 -0.61
CA LEU A 86 3.42 11.27 -1.72
C LEU A 86 2.70 11.55 -3.03
N SER A 87 1.37 11.47 -3.07
CA SER A 87 0.61 11.73 -4.30
C SER A 87 0.80 13.14 -4.84
N LEU A 88 0.91 14.16 -3.97
CA LEU A 88 1.25 15.54 -4.39
C LEU A 88 2.60 15.61 -5.11
N LYS A 89 3.61 14.91 -4.58
CA LYS A 89 4.95 14.85 -5.15
C LYS A 89 4.96 14.12 -6.50
N GLU A 90 4.25 12.99 -6.58
CA GLU A 90 4.11 12.20 -7.82
C GLU A 90 3.41 12.97 -8.94
N GLN A 91 2.39 13.76 -8.60
CA GLN A 91 1.67 14.60 -9.55
C GLN A 91 2.42 15.90 -9.92
N GLY A 92 3.66 16.10 -9.45
CA GLY A 92 4.47 17.27 -9.76
C GLY A 92 3.99 18.57 -9.12
N ILE A 93 3.11 18.49 -8.12
CA ILE A 93 2.60 19.66 -7.40
C ILE A 93 3.67 20.11 -6.41
N LYS A 94 4.19 21.33 -6.59
CA LYS A 94 5.07 21.96 -5.59
C LYS A 94 4.27 22.29 -4.33
N LEU A 95 4.74 21.75 -3.20
CA LEU A 95 4.33 22.12 -1.84
C LEU A 95 4.90 23.49 -1.45
#